data_AF-A0A6A6ECT8-F1
#
_entry.id   AF-A0A6A6ECT8-F1
#
_cell.length_a   1.000
_cell.length_b   1.000
_cell.length_c   1.000
_cell.angle_alpha   90.00
_cell.angle_beta   90.00
_cell.angle_gamma   90.00
#
_symmetry.space_group_name_H-M   'P 1'
#
loop_
_entity.id
_entity.type
_entity.pdbx_description
1 polymer ?
#
loop_
_entity_poly.entity_id
_entity_poly.type
_entity_poly.pdbx_seq_one_letter_code
_entity_poly.pdbx_strand_id
1 'polypeptide(L)' 'MLTWSRQRLRRSNRTLVGLNCEPKPRYEWAELTGIAILSSQNQGLRLNQIYDWISRQFSYYNIAESS' A
#
# COMPACT_ATOMS: atom_id res chain seq x y z
N MET A 1 -2.37 24.17 -36.39
CA MET A 1 -1.57 22.98 -36.03
C MET A 1 -0.32 23.44 -35.30
N LEU A 2 0.08 22.72 -34.24
CA LEU A 2 1.41 22.65 -33.57
C LEU A 2 1.32 22.75 -32.03
N THR A 3 0.95 21.58 -31.50
CA THR A 3 1.34 20.87 -30.26
C THR A 3 1.91 21.64 -29.07
N TRP A 4 1.29 21.34 -27.93
CA TRP A 4 1.62 21.77 -26.57
C TRP A 4 2.97 21.22 -26.09
N SER A 5 3.80 22.11 -25.54
CA SER A 5 5.00 21.77 -24.78
C SER A 5 4.65 21.13 -23.44
N ARG A 6 4.88 19.82 -23.30
CA ARG A 6 4.85 19.10 -22.02
C ARG A 6 6.23 19.10 -21.39
N GLN A 7 6.55 20.10 -20.58
CA GLN A 7 7.63 19.97 -19.60
C GLN A 7 7.07 19.30 -18.35
N ARG A 8 7.06 17.95 -18.39
CA ARG A 8 6.83 17.13 -17.21
C ARG A 8 8.11 17.17 -16.37
N LEU A 9 8.09 17.98 -15.31
CA LEU A 9 9.14 18.02 -14.30
C LEU A 9 9.46 16.57 -13.86
N ARG A 10 10.69 16.13 -14.15
CA ARG A 10 11.30 14.93 -13.60
C ARG A 10 11.32 15.10 -12.08
N ARG A 11 10.38 14.47 -11.37
CA ARG A 11 10.46 14.34 -9.92
C ARG A 11 11.70 13.51 -9.59
N SER A 12 12.57 14.13 -8.82
CA SER A 12 13.84 13.61 -8.32
C SER A 12 13.60 12.42 -7.40
N ASN A 13 14.20 11.27 -7.72
CA ASN A 13 14.25 10.11 -6.84
C ASN A 13 15.32 10.35 -5.77
N ARG A 14 14.94 10.99 -4.67
CA ARG A 14 15.73 10.94 -3.44
C ARG A 14 15.40 9.64 -2.71
N THR A 15 16.30 8.67 -2.82
CA THR A 15 16.30 7.44 -2.04
C THR A 15 16.67 7.80 -0.59
N LEU A 16 15.68 7.82 0.31
CA LEU A 16 15.91 7.92 1.74
C LEU A 16 16.25 6.51 2.25
N VAL A 17 17.54 6.22 2.33
CA VAL A 17 18.08 5.09 3.09
C VAL A 17 17.82 5.41 4.57
N GLY A 18 16.83 4.77 5.19
CA GLY A 18 16.57 4.97 6.62
C GLY A 18 15.25 4.46 7.20
N LEU A 19 14.23 4.19 6.39
CA LEU A 19 13.00 3.53 6.82
C LEU A 19 12.53 2.61 5.68
N ASN A 20 12.60 1.28 5.86
CA ASN A 20 12.13 0.28 4.88
C ASN A 20 10.59 0.26 4.80
N CYS A 21 9.98 1.43 4.58
CA CYS A 21 8.56 1.54 4.31
C CYS A 21 8.37 1.36 2.82
N GLU A 22 7.93 0.17 2.41
CA GLU A 22 7.47 -0.06 1.04
C GLU A 22 6.41 1.01 0.68
N PRO A 23 6.34 1.46 -0.58
CA PRO A 23 5.36 2.45 -0.99
C PRO A 23 3.93 1.91 -0.81
N LYS A 24 2.96 2.81 -0.61
CA LYS A 24 1.55 2.44 -0.50
C LYS A 24 1.15 1.53 -1.67
N PRO A 25 0.53 0.37 -1.39
CA PRO A 25 0.03 -0.51 -2.44
C PRO A 25 -0.95 0.21 -3.37
N ARG A 26 -1.04 -0.23 -4.62
CA ARG A 26 -1.97 0.34 -5.61
C ARG A 26 -3.44 -0.04 -5.38
N TYR A 27 -3.71 -0.84 -4.35
CA TYR A 27 -5.04 -1.29 -3.99
C TYR A 27 -5.69 -0.32 -3.02
N GLU A 28 -6.97 -0.06 -3.25
CA GLU A 28 -7.81 0.66 -2.30
C GLU A 28 -8.23 -0.24 -1.13
N TRP A 29 -8.65 0.36 -0.02
CA TRP A 29 -9.01 -0.38 1.20
C TRP A 29 -10.10 -1.44 0.99
N ALA A 30 -11.08 -1.15 0.12
CA ALA A 30 -12.14 -2.10 -0.21
C ALA A 30 -11.59 -3.34 -0.94
N GLU A 31 -10.61 -3.15 -1.83
CA GLU A 31 -9.95 -4.25 -2.55
C GLU A 31 -9.11 -5.09 -1.60
N LEU A 32 -8.31 -4.44 -0.74
CA LEU A 32 -7.52 -5.12 0.29
C LEU A 32 -8.40 -5.97 1.22
N THR A 33 -9.53 -5.42 1.64
CA THR A 33 -10.52 -6.13 2.46
C THR A 33 -11.10 -7.34 1.73
N GLY A 34 -11.48 -7.16 0.46
CA GLY A 34 -11.98 -8.24 -0.37
C GLY A 34 -10.96 -9.37 -0.54
N ILE A 35 -9.70 -9.02 -0.83
CA ILE A 35 -8.61 -10.00 -0.97
C ILE A 35 -8.38 -10.75 0.36
N ALA A 36 -8.35 -10.03 1.48
CA ALA A 36 -8.19 -10.64 2.79
C ALA A 36 -9.28 -11.67 3.08
N ILE A 37 -10.56 -11.31 2.85
CA ILE A 37 -11.70 -12.21 3.06
C ILE A 37 -11.63 -13.44 2.14
N LEU A 38 -11.34 -13.24 0.85
CA LEU A 38 -11.23 -14.33 -0.13
C LEU A 38 -10.06 -15.26 0.16
N SER A 39 -8.99 -14.77 0.79
CA SER A 39 -7.85 -15.58 1.22
C SER A 39 -8.16 -16.44 2.46
N SER A 40 -9.23 -16.13 3.20
CA SER A 40 -9.63 -16.88 4.39
C SER A 40 -10.43 -18.12 4.02
N GLN A 41 -10.14 -19.25 4.69
CA GLN A 41 -10.80 -20.52 4.41
C GLN A 41 -12.33 -20.49 4.63
N ASN A 42 -12.79 -19.65 5.55
CA ASN A 42 -14.21 -19.51 5.89
C ASN A 42 -14.89 -18.30 5.22
N GLN A 43 -14.20 -17.63 4.28
CA GLN A 43 -14.71 -16.44 3.58
C GLN A 43 -15.26 -15.35 4.52
N GLY A 44 -14.65 -15.24 5.70
CA GLY A 44 -15.10 -14.35 6.76
C GLY A 44 -13.96 -14.07 7.72
N LEU A 45 -13.71 -12.78 7.95
CA LEU A 45 -12.69 -12.31 8.88
C LEU A 45 -13.28 -11.23 9.78
N ARG A 46 -12.86 -11.23 11.04
CA ARG A 46 -13.09 -10.10 11.94
C ARG A 46 -12.22 -8.93 11.52
N LEU A 47 -12.64 -7.72 11.90
CA LEU A 47 -11.95 -6.50 11.53
C LEU A 47 -10.47 -6.48 11.97
N ASN A 48 -10.16 -6.97 13.17
CA ASN A 48 -8.78 -7.09 13.64
C ASN A 48 -7.94 -8.04 12.77
N GLN A 49 -8.52 -9.16 12.32
CA GLN A 49 -7.82 -10.11 11.45
C GLN A 49 -7.56 -9.53 10.06
N ILE A 50 -8.44 -8.65 9.57
CA ILE A 50 -8.23 -7.93 8.31
C ILE A 50 -7.02 -6.98 8.45
N TYR A 51 -6.95 -6.21 9.54
CA TYR A 51 -5.78 -5.35 9.80
C TYR A 51 -4.48 -6.14 9.96
N ASP A 52 -4.52 -7.26 10.68
CA ASP A 52 -3.37 -8.16 10.85
C ASP A 52 -2.93 -8.75 9.50
N TRP A 53 -3.87 -9.16 8.66
CA TRP A 53 -3.55 -9.70 7.33
C TRP A 53 -2.91 -8.63 6.44
N ILE A 54 -3.49 -7.42 6.40
CA ILE A 54 -3.00 -6.33 5.55
C ILE A 54 -1.59 -5.89 5.98
N SER A 55 -1.34 -5.73 7.28
CA SER A 55 -0.02 -5.35 7.80
C SER A 55 1.06 -6.42 7.58
N ARG A 56 0.69 -7.70 7.56
CA ARG A 56 1.60 -8.80 7.22
C ARG A 56 1.96 -8.86 5.74
N GLN A 57 1.01 -8.54 4.85
CA GLN A 57 1.24 -8.56 3.40
C GLN A 57 1.93 -7.30 2.89
N PHE A 58 1.66 -6.16 3.52
CA PHE A 58 2.11 -4.86 3.05
C PHE A 58 2.79 -4.11 4.19
N SER A 59 4.13 -4.07 4.18
CA SER A 59 4.92 -3.40 5.21
C SER A 59 4.64 -1.90 5.33
N TYR A 60 4.08 -1.26 4.29
CA TYR A 60 3.55 0.10 4.35
C TYR A 60 2.56 0.32 5.52
N TYR A 61 1.75 -0.69 5.83
CA TYR A 61 0.76 -0.64 6.92
C TYR A 61 1.28 -1.25 8.24
N ASN A 62 2.54 -1.68 8.29
CA ASN A 62 3.16 -2.16 9.51
C ASN A 62 3.60 -0.97 10.35
N ILE A 63 2.67 -0.40 11.12
CA ILE A 63 2.95 0.67 12.09
C ILE A 63 3.50 0.02 13.37
N ALA A 64 4.61 -0.70 13.24
CA ALA A 64 5.40 -1.15 14.37
C ALA A 64 6.70 -0.31 14.36
N GLU A 65 6.95 0.38 15.48
CA GLU A 65 8.14 1.18 15.77
C GLU A 65 8.26 2.55 15.07
N SER A 66 7.39 3.48 15.44
CA SER A 66 7.78 4.88 15.60
C SER A 66 7.33 5.36 16.98
N SER A 67 8.00 4.89 18.02
CA SER A 67 7.89 5.38 19.40
C SER A 67 9.26 5.77 19.91
#